data_AF-A0A2E8E936-F1
#
_entry.id   AF-A0A2E8E936-F1
#
_cell.length_a   1.000
_cell.length_b   1.000
_cell.length_c   1.000
_cell.angle_alpha   90.00
_cell.angle_beta   90.00
_cell.angle_gamma   90.00
#
_symmetry.space_group_name_H-M   'P 1'
#
loop_
_entity.id
_entity.type
_entity.pdbx_description
1 polymer ?
#
loop_
_entity_poly.entity_id
_entity_poly.type
_entity_poly.pdbx_seq_one_letter_code
_entity_poly.pdbx_strand_id
1 'polypeptide(L)'
;MSDEEALDLLMNRSFQSEGEARLKIIRAKQSSVQLSTYFVGRMALYRLRQEIQRELGESFDLGRYHEAVMDHGSLPVKYLPELVRARLKEAR
;
A
#
# COMPACT_ATOMS: atom_id res chain seq x y z
N MET A 1 -15.31 1.13 18.54
CA MET A 1 -14.84 -0.25 18.66
C MET A 1 -14.30 -0.46 20.07
N SER A 2 -14.89 -1.38 20.81
CA SER A 2 -14.39 -1.85 22.11
C SER A 2 -13.22 -2.83 21.91
N ASP A 3 -12.54 -3.22 23.00
CA ASP A 3 -11.47 -4.22 22.93
C ASP A 3 -12.00 -5.61 22.54
N GLU A 4 -13.21 -5.96 22.95
CA GLU A 4 -13.85 -7.22 22.59
C GLU A 4 -14.18 -7.29 21.10
N GLU A 5 -14.77 -6.21 20.55
CA GLU A 5 -15.01 -6.09 19.11
C GLU A 5 -13.70 -6.15 18.31
N ALA A 6 -12.62 -5.57 18.84
CA ALA A 6 -11.30 -5.61 18.21
C ALA A 6 -10.67 -7.00 18.26
N LEU A 7 -10.82 -7.74 19.36
CA LEU A 7 -10.34 -9.12 19.50
C LEU A 7 -11.10 -10.05 18.55
N ASP A 8 -12.42 -9.93 18.46
CA ASP A 8 -13.23 -10.70 17.51
C ASP A 8 -12.76 -10.45 16.06
N LEU A 9 -12.57 -9.19 15.68
CA LEU A 9 -12.05 -8.82 14.36
C LEU A 9 -10.68 -9.46 14.07
N LEU A 10 -9.76 -9.44 15.03
CA LEU A 10 -8.40 -9.92 14.82
C LEU A 10 -8.31 -11.45 14.86
N MET A 11 -9.08 -12.12 15.71
CA MET A 11 -9.01 -13.58 15.88
C MET A 11 -9.98 -14.32 14.95
N ASN A 12 -11.25 -13.92 14.90
CA ASN A 12 -12.29 -14.68 14.19
C ASN A 12 -12.45 -14.25 12.72
N ARG A 13 -12.10 -13.00 12.40
CA ARG A 13 -12.18 -12.49 11.02
C ARG A 13 -10.83 -12.42 10.32
N SER A 14 -9.74 -12.32 11.09
CA SER A 14 -8.37 -12.20 10.56
C SER A 14 -7.44 -13.35 10.97
N PHE A 15 -7.95 -14.33 11.73
CA PHE A 15 -7.27 -15.59 12.07
C PHE A 15 -5.91 -15.44 12.76
N GLN A 16 -5.75 -14.39 13.57
CA GLN A 16 -4.53 -14.16 14.35
C GLN A 16 -4.59 -14.89 15.68
N SER A 17 -3.42 -15.20 16.25
CA SER A 17 -3.35 -15.69 17.63
C SER A 17 -3.76 -14.60 18.62
N GLU A 18 -4.22 -15.01 19.81
CA GLU A 18 -4.63 -14.07 20.85
C GLU A 18 -3.48 -13.12 21.27
N GLY A 19 -2.26 -13.66 21.38
CA GLY A 19 -1.08 -12.87 21.74
C GLY A 19 -0.80 -11.76 20.73
N GLU A 20 -0.91 -12.04 19.43
CA GLU A 20 -0.76 -11.04 18.37
C GLU A 20 -1.90 -10.02 18.38
N ALA A 21 -3.14 -10.47 18.58
CA ALA A 21 -4.31 -9.61 18.58
C ALA A 21 -4.24 -8.57 19.71
N ARG A 22 -3.91 -9.01 20.93
CA ARG A 22 -3.76 -8.14 22.10
C ARG A 22 -2.69 -7.06 21.88
N LEU A 23 -1.52 -7.43 21.37
CA LEU A 23 -0.44 -6.48 21.10
C LEU A 23 -0.82 -5.47 20.00
N LYS A 24 -1.58 -5.88 18.97
CA LYS A 24 -2.09 -4.96 17.94
C LYS A 24 -3.10 -3.97 18.50
N ILE A 25 -3.98 -4.38 19.41
CA ILE A 25 -4.93 -3.48 20.09
C ILE A 25 -4.18 -2.45 20.94
N ILE A 26 -3.18 -2.88 21.71
CA ILE A 26 -2.33 -1.98 22.50
C ILE A 26 -1.66 -0.94 21.58
N ARG A 27 -1.09 -1.39 20.46
CA ARG A 27 -0.47 -0.50 19.46
C ARG A 27 -1.47 0.53 18.87
N ALA A 28 -2.70 0.10 18.60
CA ALA A 28 -3.76 0.97 18.06
C ALA A 28 -4.25 2.02 19.07
N LYS A 29 -4.10 1.77 20.38
CA LYS A 29 -4.40 2.75 21.43
C LYS A 29 -3.29 3.77 21.63
N GLN A 30 -2.03 3.38 21.39
CA GLN A 30 -0.86 4.23 21.58
C GLN A 30 -0.51 5.10 20.35
N SER A 31 -1.05 4.77 19.19
CA SER A 31 -0.77 5.47 17.94
C SER A 31 -2.00 5.54 17.06
N SER A 32 -2.07 6.54 16.20
CA SER A 32 -3.13 6.68 15.20
C SER A 32 -2.54 6.65 13.80
N VAL A 33 -3.36 6.29 12.81
CA VAL A 33 -3.06 6.24 11.37
C VAL A 33 -2.03 5.19 10.93
N GLN A 34 -0.99 4.91 11.73
CA GLN A 34 0.13 4.03 11.37
C GLN A 34 -0.33 2.66 10.83
N LEU A 35 -1.30 2.00 11.47
CA LEU A 35 -1.75 0.67 11.05
C LEU A 35 -2.43 0.66 9.66
N SER A 36 -3.01 1.79 9.25
CA SER A 36 -3.66 1.90 7.94
C SER A 36 -2.67 2.05 6.79
N THR A 37 -1.42 2.46 7.06
CA THR A 37 -0.45 2.81 6.00
C THR A 37 -0.09 1.63 5.11
N TYR A 38 -0.04 0.41 5.68
CA TYR A 38 0.20 -0.82 4.91
C TYR A 38 -0.85 -1.02 3.82
N PHE A 39 -2.13 -0.91 4.18
CA PHE A 39 -3.23 -1.11 3.25
C PHE A 39 -3.34 0.06 2.27
N VAL A 40 -3.32 1.29 2.76
CA VAL A 40 -3.47 2.50 1.92
C VAL A 40 -2.31 2.61 0.93
N GLY A 41 -1.07 2.39 1.37
CA GLY A 41 0.11 2.40 0.50
C GLY A 41 0.05 1.33 -0.58
N ARG A 42 -0.28 0.08 -0.21
CA ARG A 42 -0.47 -1.01 -1.17
C ARG A 42 -1.56 -0.68 -2.19
N MET A 43 -2.71 -0.17 -1.74
CA MET A 43 -3.82 0.15 -2.63
C MET A 43 -3.49 1.30 -3.58
N ALA A 44 -2.71 2.30 -3.14
CA ALA A 44 -2.23 3.37 -4.00
C ALA A 44 -1.35 2.83 -5.13
N LEU A 45 -0.35 2.00 -4.80
CA LEU A 45 0.52 1.35 -5.80
C LEU A 45 -0.27 0.44 -6.74
N TYR A 46 -1.18 -0.36 -6.21
CA TYR A 46 -2.00 -1.27 -7.01
C TYR A 46 -2.87 -0.52 -8.03
N ARG A 47 -3.54 0.56 -7.59
CA ARG A 47 -4.36 1.41 -8.47
C ARG A 47 -3.52 2.10 -9.53
N LEU A 48 -2.38 2.68 -9.15
CA LEU A 48 -1.47 3.32 -10.08
C LEU A 48 -0.99 2.34 -11.16
N ARG A 49 -0.62 1.11 -10.79
CA ARG A 49 -0.26 0.08 -11.77
C ARG A 49 -1.39 -0.19 -12.75
N GLN A 50 -2.62 -0.39 -12.24
CA GLN A 50 -3.77 -0.64 -13.10
C GLN A 50 -4.07 0.52 -14.05
N GLU A 51 -3.93 1.76 -13.59
CA GLU A 51 -4.10 2.96 -14.42
C GLU A 51 -3.06 3.00 -15.54
N ILE A 52 -1.78 2.90 -15.21
CA ILE A 52 -0.69 2.94 -16.20
C ILE A 52 -0.76 1.76 -17.15
N GLN A 53 -1.09 0.56 -16.66
CA GLN A 53 -1.25 -0.62 -17.51
C GLN A 53 -2.39 -0.43 -18.52
N ARG A 54 -3.50 0.21 -18.12
CA ARG A 54 -4.58 0.57 -19.05
C ARG A 54 -4.17 1.67 -20.04
N GLU A 55 -3.43 2.67 -19.57
CA GLU A 55 -2.94 3.78 -20.40
C GLU A 55 -1.95 3.31 -21.49
N LEU A 56 -1.05 2.39 -21.17
CA LEU A 56 -0.02 1.90 -22.10
C LEU A 56 -0.47 0.70 -22.94
N GLY A 57 -1.50 -0.03 -22.53
CA GLY A 57 -2.03 -1.17 -23.28
C GLY A 57 -0.95 -2.21 -23.59
N GLU A 58 -0.80 -2.56 -24.86
CA GLU A 58 0.22 -3.52 -25.35
C GLU A 58 1.66 -3.05 -25.14
N SER A 59 1.88 -1.74 -24.95
CA SER A 59 3.20 -1.16 -24.67
C SER A 59 3.57 -1.22 -23.19
N PHE A 60 2.71 -1.75 -22.32
CA PHE A 60 3.01 -1.87 -20.89
C PHE A 60 4.11 -2.92 -20.66
N ASP A 61 5.24 -2.47 -20.12
CA ASP A 61 6.30 -3.34 -19.62
C ASP A 61 6.36 -3.26 -18.08
N LEU A 62 6.18 -4.42 -17.42
CA LEU A 62 6.13 -4.49 -15.96
C LEU A 62 7.49 -4.12 -15.32
N GLY A 63 8.60 -4.46 -15.98
CA GLY A 63 9.94 -4.13 -15.50
C GLY A 63 10.17 -2.63 -15.47
N ARG A 64 9.87 -1.95 -16.57
CA ARG A 64 9.96 -0.49 -16.72
C ARG A 64 9.05 0.25 -15.76
N TYR A 65 7.84 -0.27 -15.52
CA TYR A 65 6.96 0.28 -14.48
C TYR A 65 7.60 0.21 -13.09
N HIS A 66 8.15 -0.94 -12.69
CA HIS A 66 8.79 -1.07 -11.38
C HIS A 66 10.06 -0.22 -11.26
N GLU A 67 10.88 -0.14 -12.31
CA GLU A 67 12.03 0.79 -12.37
C GLU A 67 11.56 2.23 -12.10
N ALA A 68 10.54 2.70 -12.83
CA ALA A 68 10.00 4.05 -12.67
C ALA A 68 9.40 4.34 -11.28
N VAL A 69 8.82 3.33 -10.62
CA VAL A 69 8.32 3.47 -9.23
C VAL A 69 9.46 3.59 -8.22
N MET A 70 10.56 2.85 -8.41
CA MET A 70 11.66 2.77 -7.43
C MET A 70 12.71 3.87 -7.59
N ASP A 71 12.82 4.49 -8.77
CA ASP A 71 13.86 5.47 -9.12
C ASP A 71 13.91 6.69 -8.19
N HIS A 72 12.79 7.00 -7.52
CA HIS A 72 12.64 8.17 -6.67
C HIS A 72 12.76 7.88 -5.16
N GLY A 73 13.02 6.63 -4.78
CA GLY A 73 13.10 6.21 -3.38
C GLY A 73 11.76 6.28 -2.64
N SER A 74 11.81 6.43 -1.32
CA SER A 74 10.62 6.44 -0.45
C SER A 74 9.99 7.82 -0.37
N LEU A 75 8.90 8.03 -1.12
CA LEU A 75 8.17 9.29 -1.17
C LEU A 75 6.68 9.11 -0.81
N PRO A 76 5.98 10.20 -0.42
CA PRO A 76 4.53 10.16 -0.26
C PRO A 76 3.83 9.69 -1.54
N VAL A 77 2.96 8.69 -1.41
CA VAL A 77 2.27 8.03 -2.55
C VAL A 77 1.48 8.97 -3.45
N LYS A 78 1.12 10.17 -2.96
CA LYS A 78 0.42 11.20 -3.74
C LYS A 78 1.24 11.74 -4.92
N TYR A 79 2.58 11.64 -4.87
CA TYR A 79 3.46 12.13 -5.94
C TYR A 79 3.81 11.06 -6.98
N LEU A 80 3.63 9.77 -6.64
CA LEU A 80 3.95 8.66 -7.55
C LEU A 80 3.27 8.76 -8.91
N PRO A 81 1.98 9.14 -9.04
CA PRO A 81 1.33 9.17 -10.35
C PRO A 81 1.99 10.11 -11.36
N GLU A 82 2.51 11.25 -10.90
CA GLU A 82 3.19 12.23 -11.75
C GLU A 82 4.62 11.76 -12.08
N LEU A 83 5.38 11.39 -11.05
CA LEU A 83 6.78 10.97 -11.18
C LEU A 83 6.94 9.72 -12.05
N VAL A 84 6.11 8.70 -11.83
CA VAL A 84 6.16 7.46 -12.61
C VAL A 84 5.82 7.72 -14.07
N ARG A 85 4.81 8.55 -14.37
CA ARG A 85 4.46 8.89 -15.76
C ARG A 85 5.54 9.72 -16.44
N ALA A 86 6.20 10.62 -15.70
CA ALA A 86 7.34 11.37 -16.23
C ALA A 86 8.48 10.41 -16.57
N ARG A 87 8.85 9.52 -15.63
CA ARG A 87 9.96 8.58 -15.80
C ARG A 87 9.73 7.56 -16.91
N LEU A 88 8.49 7.12 -17.15
CA LEU A 88 8.14 6.20 -18.23
C LEU A 88 8.26 6.82 -19.64
N LYS A 89 8.26 8.15 -19.77
CA LYS A 89 8.47 8.85 -21.05
C LYS A 89 9.95 8.94 -21.43
N GLU A 90 10.84 8.81 -20.45
CA GLU A 90 12.27 8.85 -20.66
C GLU A 90 12.76 7.52 -21.23
N ALA A 91 13.85 7.59 -22.00
CA ALA A 91 14.54 6.39 -22.46
C ALA A 91 15.04 5.55 -21.27
N ARG A 92 15.43 4.31 -21.56
CA ARG A 92 16.05 3.46 -20.56
C ARG A 92 17.46 3.93 -20.23
#